data_AF-A0A0C9WR01-F1
#
_entry.id   AF-A0A0C9WR01-F1
#
_cell.length_a   1.000
_cell.length_b   1.000
_cell.length_c   1.000
_cell.angle_alpha   90.00
_cell.angle_beta   90.00
_cell.angle_gamma   90.00
#
_symmetry.space_group_name_H-M   'P 1'
#
loop_
_entity.id
_entity.type
_entity.pdbx_description
1 polymer ?
#
loop_
_entity_poly.entity_id
_entity_poly.type
_entity_poly.pdbx_seq_one_letter_code
_entity_poly.pdbx_strand_id
1 'polypeptide(L)'
;LLELDRCQEELQRLSHERSAMQEWFAEEWNCVVKAMQSEQNEDVIYQLELHAYTLACLCNIWQDKVRLVIPHKTMDSSWGPTVEQLAWPRKWELSEMTMENEIDGEEEGESDEDDDEDQEDDGEEQELLEAVEMVALSDEFRNSY
;
A
#
# COMPACT_ATOMS: atom_id res chain seq x y z
N LEU A 1 -22.60 30.30 18.98
CA LEU A 1 -21.67 31.34 18.49
C LEU A 1 -20.24 30.79 18.47
N LEU A 2 -19.62 30.48 19.61
CA LEU A 2 -18.26 29.90 19.66
C LEU A 2 -18.03 28.62 18.82
N GLU A 3 -19.00 27.69 18.80
CA GLU A 3 -18.89 26.46 18.01
C GLU A 3 -18.90 26.70 16.49
N LEU A 4 -19.66 27.70 16.03
CA LEU A 4 -19.73 28.05 14.62
C LEU A 4 -18.40 28.65 14.15
N ASP A 5 -17.85 29.57 14.94
CA ASP A 5 -16.58 30.22 14.65
C ASP A 5 -15.44 29.19 14.63
N ARG A 6 -15.45 28.24 15.58
CA ARG A 6 -14.48 27.13 15.60
C ARG A 6 -14.59 26.23 14.36
N CYS A 7 -15.81 25.90 13.92
CA CYS A 7 -15.99 25.12 12.70
C CYS A 7 -15.49 25.87 11.46
N GLN A 8 -15.68 27.19 11.39
CA GLN A 8 -15.18 28.00 10.27
C GLN A 8 -13.65 28.06 10.24
N GLU A 9 -13.02 28.24 11.41
CA GLU A 9 -11.56 28.21 11.55
C GLU A 9 -11.00 26.85 11.12
N GLU A 10 -11.60 25.75 11.60
CA GLU A 10 -11.16 24.40 11.25
C GLU A 10 -11.31 24.11 9.75
N LEU A 11 -12.42 24.54 9.13
CA LEU A 11 -12.61 24.41 7.68
C LEU A 11 -11.55 25.19 6.89
N GLN A 12 -11.20 26.40 7.34
CA GLN A 12 -10.11 27.17 6.71
C GLN A 12 -8.78 26.44 6.87
N ARG A 13 -8.49 25.94 8.07
CA ARG A 13 -7.26 25.19 8.35
C ARG A 13 -7.13 23.95 7.45
N LEU A 14 -8.17 23.12 7.37
CA LEU A 14 -8.22 21.95 6.50
C LEU A 14 -8.03 22.32 5.02
N SER A 15 -8.59 23.46 4.60
CA SER A 15 -8.41 23.97 3.23
C SER A 15 -6.95 24.29 2.91
N HIS A 16 -6.23 24.90 3.86
CA HIS A 16 -4.79 25.16 3.74
C HIS A 16 -3.96 23.88 3.80
N GLU A 17 -4.26 22.97 4.73
CA GLU A 17 -3.56 21.69 4.87
C GLU A 17 -3.74 20.82 3.62
N ARG A 18 -4.95 20.77 3.05
CA ARG A 18 -5.19 20.11 1.75
C ARG A 18 -4.28 20.68 0.68
N SER A 19 -4.21 22.01 0.53
CA SER A 19 -3.34 22.61 -0.50
C SER A 19 -1.86 22.33 -0.27
N ALA A 20 -1.38 22.38 0.97
CA ALA A 20 0.01 22.07 1.30
C ALA A 20 0.36 20.60 1.00
N MET A 21 -0.56 19.67 1.32
CA MET A 21 -0.43 18.25 1.00
C MET A 21 -0.35 18.01 -0.51
N GLN A 22 -1.18 18.70 -1.30
CA GLN A 22 -1.18 18.61 -2.76
C GLN A 22 0.12 19.16 -3.37
N GLU A 23 0.61 20.30 -2.87
CA GLU A 23 1.88 20.90 -3.27
C GLU A 23 3.06 19.96 -2.98
N TRP A 24 3.13 19.44 -1.75
CA TRP A 24 4.17 18.51 -1.33
C TRP A 24 4.18 17.26 -2.21
N PHE A 25 3.01 16.66 -2.45
CA PHE A 25 2.91 15.45 -3.26
C PHE A 25 3.40 15.68 -4.69
N ALA A 26 3.01 16.80 -5.30
CA ALA A 26 3.42 17.14 -6.65
C ALA A 26 4.95 17.33 -6.75
N GLU A 27 5.58 17.96 -5.77
CA GLU A 27 7.03 18.13 -5.73
C GLU A 27 7.75 16.79 -5.53
N GLU A 28 7.33 16.00 -4.54
CA GLU A 28 7.90 14.69 -4.24
C GLU A 28 7.82 13.75 -5.45
N TRP A 29 6.65 13.67 -6.10
CA TRP A 29 6.48 12.86 -7.30
C TRP A 29 7.42 13.29 -8.42
N ASN A 30 7.57 14.59 -8.66
CA ASN A 30 8.48 15.11 -9.67
C ASN A 30 9.95 14.80 -9.35
N CYS A 31 10.34 14.84 -8.07
CA CYS A 31 11.68 14.50 -7.62
C CYS A 31 11.99 13.03 -7.90
N VAL A 32 11.08 12.12 -7.55
CA VAL A 32 11.24 10.67 -7.75
C VAL A 32 11.34 10.34 -9.25
N VAL A 33 10.42 10.87 -10.07
CA VAL A 33 10.45 10.64 -11.52
C VAL A 33 11.75 11.16 -12.15
N LYS A 34 12.25 12.32 -11.72
CA LYS A 34 13.53 12.85 -12.22
C LYS A 34 14.72 12.01 -11.76
N ALA A 35 14.72 11.56 -10.50
CA ALA A 35 15.77 10.70 -9.95
C ALA A 35 15.86 9.39 -10.75
N MET A 36 14.72 8.75 -11.03
CA MET A 36 14.64 7.55 -11.86
C MET A 36 15.19 7.75 -13.27
N GLN A 37 15.01 8.93 -13.86
CA GLN A 37 15.53 9.26 -15.19
C GLN A 37 17.02 9.57 -15.22
N SER A 38 17.58 10.06 -14.11
CA SER A 38 18.99 10.49 -14.02
C SER A 38 19.94 9.43 -13.48
N GLU A 39 19.40 8.47 -12.72
CA GLU A 39 20.18 7.42 -12.07
C GLU A 39 20.57 6.33 -13.08
N GLN A 40 21.73 5.71 -12.86
CA GLN A 40 22.26 4.63 -13.69
C GLN A 40 22.36 3.32 -12.93
N ASN A 41 22.38 3.37 -11.59
CA ASN A 41 22.40 2.18 -10.77
C ASN A 41 21.01 1.52 -10.71
N GLU A 42 20.91 0.30 -11.22
CA GLU A 42 19.67 -0.49 -11.27
C GLU A 42 19.07 -0.72 -9.87
N ASP A 43 19.89 -0.95 -8.84
CA ASP A 43 19.41 -1.14 -7.46
C ASP A 43 18.73 0.14 -6.92
N VAL A 44 19.29 1.30 -7.25
CA VAL A 44 18.74 2.59 -6.83
C VAL A 44 17.46 2.90 -7.61
N ILE A 45 17.42 2.58 -8.90
CA ILE A 45 16.21 2.71 -9.73
C ILE A 45 15.09 1.84 -9.15
N TYR A 46 15.37 0.58 -8.81
CA TYR A 46 14.41 -0.33 -8.19
C TYR A 46 13.82 0.26 -6.90
N GLN A 47 14.67 0.81 -6.02
CA GLN A 47 14.19 1.45 -4.78
C GLN A 47 13.33 2.68 -5.07
N LEU A 48 13.67 3.47 -6.09
CA LEU A 48 12.86 4.61 -6.52
C LEU A 48 11.52 4.17 -7.13
N GLU A 49 11.47 3.03 -7.82
CA GLU A 49 10.22 2.42 -8.31
C GLU A 49 9.32 2.00 -7.16
N LEU A 50 9.87 1.36 -6.12
CA LEU A 50 9.12 0.99 -4.91
C LEU A 50 8.59 2.22 -4.15
N HIS A 51 9.40 3.28 -4.09
CA HIS A 51 8.98 4.55 -3.49
C HIS A 51 7.88 5.21 -4.32
N ALA A 52 8.00 5.23 -5.66
CA ALA A 52 6.96 5.71 -6.56
C ALA A 52 5.65 4.92 -6.41
N TYR A 53 5.73 3.59 -6.26
CA TYR A 53 4.57 2.75 -5.96
C TYR A 53 3.87 3.19 -4.66
N THR A 54 4.64 3.38 -3.59
CA THR A 54 4.10 3.79 -2.28
C THR A 54 3.44 5.17 -2.36
N LEU A 55 4.07 6.12 -3.07
CA LEU A 55 3.48 7.44 -3.33
C LEU A 55 2.18 7.34 -4.13
N ALA A 56 2.11 6.48 -5.14
CA ALA A 56 0.88 6.26 -5.91
C ALA A 56 -0.27 5.75 -5.02
N CYS A 57 0.01 4.77 -4.17
CA CYS A 57 -0.95 4.26 -3.17
C CYS A 57 -1.40 5.36 -2.20
N LEU A 58 -0.45 6.14 -1.68
CA LEU A 58 -0.73 7.27 -0.80
C LEU A 58 -1.63 8.32 -1.49
N CYS A 59 -1.35 8.62 -2.75
CA CYS A 59 -2.15 9.56 -3.55
C CYS A 59 -3.61 9.12 -3.65
N ASN A 60 -3.86 7.85 -3.95
CA ASN A 60 -5.21 7.29 -4.04
C ASN A 60 -5.96 7.43 -2.72
N ILE A 61 -5.31 7.09 -1.60
CA ILE A 61 -5.91 7.20 -0.26
C ILE A 61 -6.24 8.67 0.03
N TRP A 62 -5.29 9.58 -0.20
CA TRP A 62 -5.49 10.99 0.08
C TRP A 62 -6.59 11.59 -0.78
N GLN A 63 -6.62 11.29 -2.08
CA GLN A 63 -7.67 11.78 -2.98
C GLN A 63 -9.06 11.40 -2.49
N ASP A 64 -9.26 10.18 -1.97
CA ASP A 64 -10.53 9.77 -1.37
C ASP A 64 -10.82 10.54 -0.07
N LYS A 65 -9.86 10.58 0.86
CA LYS A 65 -10.05 11.19 2.18
C LYS A 65 -10.28 12.70 2.14
N VAL A 66 -9.59 13.42 1.27
CA VAL A 66 -9.69 14.89 1.21
C VAL A 66 -10.70 15.38 0.18
N ARG A 67 -11.38 14.49 -0.56
CA ARG A 67 -12.26 14.85 -1.70
C ARG A 67 -13.24 15.98 -1.38
N LEU A 68 -13.82 15.96 -0.18
CA LEU A 68 -14.85 16.90 0.26
C LEU A 68 -14.30 18.25 0.76
N VAL A 69 -13.00 18.33 1.07
CA VAL A 69 -12.38 19.55 1.62
C VAL A 69 -12.04 20.49 0.47
N ILE A 70 -12.61 21.69 0.37
CA ILE A 70 -12.26 22.59 -0.73
C ILE A 70 -10.82 23.11 -0.53
N PRO A 71 -9.89 22.96 -1.49
CA PRO A 71 -8.51 23.44 -1.34
C PRO A 71 -8.46 24.98 -1.33
N HIS A 72 -7.54 25.54 -0.55
CA HIS A 72 -7.38 26.99 -0.41
C HIS A 72 -6.87 27.64 -1.70
N LYS A 73 -5.94 26.94 -2.36
CA LYS A 73 -5.38 27.33 -3.67
C LYS A 73 -5.98 26.46 -4.76
N THR A 74 -6.19 27.05 -5.93
CA THR A 74 -6.51 26.28 -7.14
C THR A 74 -5.31 25.41 -7.50
N MET A 75 -5.48 24.10 -7.37
CA MET A 75 -4.48 23.11 -7.80
C MET A 75 -4.87 22.58 -9.16
N ASP A 76 -3.87 22.34 -10.01
CA ASP A 76 -4.07 21.68 -11.30
C ASP A 76 -4.70 20.31 -11.08
N SER A 77 -5.64 19.91 -11.94
CA SER A 77 -6.35 18.62 -11.82
C SER A 77 -5.43 17.40 -11.88
N SER A 78 -4.16 17.58 -12.23
CA SER A 78 -3.11 16.56 -12.36
C SER A 78 -2.13 16.54 -11.18
N TRP A 79 -2.55 16.95 -9.98
CA TRP A 79 -1.69 16.87 -8.78
C TRP A 79 -1.50 15.41 -8.36
N GLY A 80 -0.56 14.73 -9.01
CA GLY A 80 -0.20 13.34 -8.76
C GLY A 80 0.00 12.52 -10.03
N PRO A 81 0.35 11.23 -9.90
CA PRO A 81 0.51 10.33 -11.03
C PRO A 81 -0.73 10.32 -11.91
N THR A 82 -0.53 10.33 -13.23
CA THR A 82 -1.63 10.07 -14.17
C THR A 82 -2.19 8.67 -13.97
N VAL A 83 -3.44 8.45 -14.40
CA VAL A 83 -4.09 7.12 -14.35
C VAL A 83 -3.23 6.02 -14.99
N GLU A 84 -2.43 6.37 -15.99
CA GLU A 84 -1.48 5.45 -16.63
C GLU A 84 -0.25 5.14 -15.75
N GLN A 85 0.24 6.12 -14.97
CA GLN A 85 1.32 5.95 -14.00
C GLN A 85 0.85 5.21 -12.75
N LEU A 86 -0.44 5.32 -12.40
CA LEU A 86 -1.10 4.48 -11.40
C LEU A 86 -1.25 3.01 -11.84
N ALA A 87 -1.03 2.68 -13.12
CA ALA A 87 -1.08 1.30 -13.62
C ALA A 87 0.27 0.56 -13.54
N TRP A 88 1.37 1.26 -13.25
CA TRP A 88 2.67 0.65 -12.95
C TRP A 88 2.65 -0.29 -11.73
N PRO A 89 1.99 0.08 -10.60
CA PRO A 89 1.66 -0.83 -9.49
C PRO A 89 1.23 -2.24 -9.88
N ARG A 90 0.32 -2.33 -10.86
CA ARG A 90 -0.27 -3.60 -11.30
C ARG A 90 0.73 -4.53 -11.99
N LYS A 91 1.81 -3.98 -12.55
CA LYS A 91 2.90 -4.78 -13.14
C LYS A 91 3.83 -5.35 -12.09
N TRP A 92 3.99 -4.64 -10.97
CA TRP A 92 4.82 -5.08 -9.85
C TRP A 92 4.16 -6.23 -9.10
N GLU A 93 2.88 -6.06 -8.72
CA GLU A 93 2.06 -7.10 -8.07
C GLU A 93 2.04 -8.39 -8.90
N LEU A 94 1.98 -8.28 -10.23
CA LEU A 94 2.00 -9.43 -11.13
C LEU A 94 3.39 -10.10 -11.18
N SER A 95 4.47 -9.33 -11.07
CA SER A 95 5.85 -9.82 -11.09
C SER A 95 6.22 -10.54 -9.78
N GLU A 96 5.77 -10.00 -8.64
CA GLU A 96 5.98 -10.58 -7.31
C GLU A 96 5.25 -11.92 -7.17
N MET A 97 4.00 -11.99 -7.67
CA MET A 97 3.21 -13.23 -7.70
C MET A 97 3.75 -14.30 -8.67
N THR A 98 4.68 -13.96 -9.58
CA THR A 98 5.38 -14.94 -10.44
C THR A 98 6.72 -15.42 -9.90
N MET A 99 7.38 -14.65 -9.01
CA MET A 99 8.67 -15.05 -8.42
C MET A 99 8.51 -16.18 -7.39
N GLU A 100 7.36 -16.28 -6.72
CA GLU A 100 7.09 -17.36 -5.76
C GLU A 100 6.91 -18.74 -6.42
N ASN A 101 6.71 -18.80 -7.75
CA ASN A 101 6.46 -20.05 -8.49
C ASN A 101 7.70 -20.61 -9.22
N GLU A 102 8.86 -19.96 -9.18
CA GLU A 102 10.07 -20.38 -9.93
C GLU A 102 11.20 -20.92 -9.03
N ILE A 103 10.90 -21.31 -7.78
CA ILE A 103 11.82 -22.06 -6.91
C ILE A 103 11.35 -23.52 -6.81
N ASP A 104 11.39 -24.26 -7.92
CA ASP A 104 11.47 -25.72 -7.86
C ASP A 104 12.13 -26.24 -9.15
N GLY A 105 13.45 -26.29 -9.14
CA GLY A 105 14.25 -26.56 -10.32
C GLY A 105 15.72 -26.83 -10.04
N GLU A 106 15.98 -28.03 -9.51
CA GLU A 106 17.21 -28.83 -9.65
C GLU A 106 18.47 -28.42 -8.84
N GLU A 107 18.82 -29.25 -7.85
CA GLU A 107 20.20 -29.77 -7.70
C GLU A 107 20.17 -31.11 -6.91
N GLU A 108 20.54 -32.22 -7.57
CA GLU A 108 20.83 -33.51 -6.93
C GLU A 108 22.28 -33.54 -6.41
N GLY A 109 22.51 -34.05 -5.17
CA GLY A 109 23.85 -34.44 -4.74
C GLY A 109 24.10 -34.65 -3.23
N GLU A 110 23.71 -35.82 -2.72
CA GLU A 110 24.31 -36.64 -1.63
C GLU A 110 24.62 -36.07 -0.21
N SER A 111 23.84 -36.57 0.77
CA SER A 111 24.16 -37.05 2.14
C SER A 111 25.21 -36.35 3.02
N ASP A 112 24.79 -35.81 4.18
CA ASP A 112 25.15 -36.36 5.50
C ASP A 112 24.27 -35.81 6.64
N GLU A 113 24.18 -36.64 7.68
CA GLU A 113 23.22 -36.67 8.79
C GLU A 113 23.35 -35.55 9.83
N ASP A 114 22.22 -35.30 10.52
CA ASP A 114 22.03 -34.65 11.83
C ASP A 114 22.23 -33.13 11.96
N ASP A 115 21.11 -32.38 11.96
CA ASP A 115 20.90 -31.32 12.97
C ASP A 115 19.39 -31.20 13.29
N ASP A 116 19.06 -31.43 14.55
CA ASP A 116 17.74 -31.23 15.15
C ASP A 116 17.45 -29.72 15.21
N GLU A 117 16.53 -29.21 14.39
CA GLU A 117 15.84 -27.95 14.69
C GLU A 117 14.32 -28.14 14.54
N ASP A 118 13.64 -27.95 15.68
CA ASP A 118 12.20 -28.03 15.89
C ASP A 118 11.40 -27.34 14.77
N GLN A 119 10.74 -28.13 13.93
CA GLN A 119 9.60 -27.64 13.16
C GLN A 119 8.42 -27.52 14.13
N GLU A 120 8.23 -26.32 14.68
CA GLU A 120 6.92 -25.92 15.19
C GLU A 120 5.93 -25.98 14.01
N ASP A 121 5.13 -27.03 14.00
CA ASP A 121 4.01 -27.25 13.09
C ASP A 121 2.95 -26.18 13.32
N ASP A 122 3.11 -25.03 12.65
CA ASP A 122 2.14 -23.92 12.58
C ASP A 122 0.84 -24.32 11.82
N GLY A 123 0.76 -25.56 11.31
CA GLY A 123 -0.43 -26.10 10.66
C GLY A 123 -1.58 -26.36 11.62
N GLU A 124 -1.30 -26.76 12.86
CA GLU A 124 -2.35 -27.09 13.84
C GLU A 124 -3.11 -25.83 14.33
N GLU A 125 -2.43 -24.68 14.49
CA GLU A 125 -3.08 -23.44 14.93
C GLU A 125 -4.02 -22.87 13.85
N GLN A 126 -3.65 -23.00 12.58
CA GLN A 126 -4.47 -22.58 11.45
C GLN A 126 -5.76 -23.41 11.34
N GLU A 127 -5.67 -24.73 11.52
CA GLU A 127 -6.85 -25.62 11.55
C GLU A 127 -7.76 -25.33 12.76
N LEU A 128 -7.17 -25.02 13.92
CA LEU A 128 -7.94 -24.67 15.13
C LEU A 128 -8.69 -23.34 14.97
N LEU A 129 -8.07 -22.34 14.35
CA LEU A 129 -8.71 -21.05 14.04
C LEU A 129 -9.91 -21.22 13.09
N GLU A 130 -9.75 -22.04 12.04
CA GLU A 130 -10.80 -22.29 11.06
C GLU A 130 -11.97 -23.09 11.68
N ALA A 131 -11.68 -24.03 12.58
CA ALA A 131 -12.70 -24.76 13.33
C ALA A 131 -13.50 -23.86 14.28
N VAL A 132 -12.83 -22.90 14.96
CA VAL A 132 -13.50 -21.94 15.86
C VAL A 132 -14.40 -20.99 15.06
N GLU A 133 -13.96 -20.53 13.89
CA GLU A 133 -14.76 -19.66 13.02
C GLU A 133 -16.01 -20.39 12.48
N MET A 134 -15.88 -21.64 12.04
CA MET A 134 -17.03 -22.44 11.61
C MET A 134 -18.05 -22.69 12.73
N VAL A 135 -17.61 -22.88 13.97
CA VAL A 135 -18.50 -23.05 15.12
C VAL A 135 -19.23 -21.75 15.44
N ALA A 136 -18.54 -20.61 15.40
CA ALA A 136 -19.14 -19.29 15.62
C ALA A 136 -20.23 -18.97 14.58
N LEU A 137 -19.96 -19.23 13.30
CA LEU A 137 -20.93 -19.05 12.21
C LEU A 137 -22.15 -19.96 12.36
N SER A 138 -21.94 -21.19 12.82
CA SER A 138 -23.03 -22.15 13.04
C SER A 138 -23.92 -21.77 14.21
N ASP A 139 -23.36 -21.20 15.28
CA ASP A 139 -24.12 -20.71 16.44
C ASP A 139 -24.92 -19.44 16.13
N GLU A 140 -24.38 -18.53 15.30
CA GLU A 140 -25.14 -17.37 14.80
C GLU A 140 -26.36 -17.79 13.97
N PHE A 141 -26.21 -18.79 13.10
CA PHE A 141 -27.33 -19.31 12.32
C PHE A 141 -28.40 -19.99 13.18
N ARG A 142 -27.99 -20.66 14.26
CA ARG A 142 -28.92 -21.28 15.24
C ARG A 142 -29.65 -20.26 16.10
N ASN A 143 -29.04 -19.11 16.38
CA ASN A 143 -29.65 -18.03 17.16
C ASN A 143 -30.51 -17.07 16.30
N SER A 144 -30.54 -17.24 14.97
CA SER A 144 -31.32 -16.42 14.04
C SER A 144 -32.68 -17.03 13.64
N TYR A 145 -33.15 -18.09 14.32
CA TYR A 145 -34.51 -18.65 14.19
C TYR A 145 -35.20 -18.85 15.53
#